data_AF-A0A1M7CEL7-F1
#
_entry.id   AF-A0A1M7CEL7-F1
#
_cell.length_a   1.000
_cell.length_b   1.000
_cell.length_c   1.000
_cell.angle_alpha   90.00
_cell.angle_beta   90.00
_cell.angle_gamma   90.00
#
_symmetry.space_group_name_H-M   'P 1'
#
loop_
_entity.id
_entity.type
_entity.pdbx_description
1 polymer ?
#
loop_
_entity_poly.entity_id
_entity_poly.type
_entity_poly.pdbx_seq_one_letter_code
_entity_poly.pdbx_strand_id
1 'polypeptide(L)'
;MKHFLAVIMLTFLALGQMQAAAQAQCLSQAEARDAVASGKAASLGSLKGAAGGEIVKAQLCVEGGQYVYRLSVLIGGQVKTVVLPAGR
;
A
#
# COMPACT_ATOMS: atom_id res chain seq x y z
N MET A 1 -13.22 -48.02 -7.44
CA MET A 1 -13.36 -46.71 -8.16
C MET A 1 -14.13 -45.63 -7.38
N LYS A 2 -14.59 -45.85 -6.14
CA LYS A 2 -15.27 -44.82 -5.31
C LYS A 2 -14.30 -44.03 -4.41
N HIS A 3 -13.24 -44.70 -3.93
CA HIS A 3 -12.23 -44.11 -3.04
C HIS A 3 -11.25 -43.17 -3.75
N PHE A 4 -11.05 -43.33 -5.06
CA PHE A 4 -10.14 -42.49 -5.85
C PHE A 4 -10.68 -41.06 -6.04
N LEU A 5 -12.01 -40.92 -6.18
CA LEU A 5 -12.68 -39.61 -6.26
C LEU A 5 -12.63 -38.85 -4.93
N ALA A 6 -12.70 -39.55 -3.80
CA ALA A 6 -12.69 -38.92 -2.47
C ALA A 6 -11.31 -38.30 -2.13
N VAL A 7 -10.21 -38.89 -2.59
CA VAL A 7 -8.84 -38.41 -2.31
C VAL A 7 -8.48 -37.17 -3.13
N ILE A 8 -8.99 -37.05 -4.36
CA ILE A 8 -8.76 -35.89 -5.23
C ILE A 8 -9.55 -34.66 -4.73
N MET A 9 -10.71 -34.88 -4.10
CA MET A 9 -11.54 -33.79 -3.56
C MET A 9 -10.98 -33.22 -2.24
N LEU A 10 -10.28 -34.02 -1.44
CA LEU A 10 -9.65 -33.60 -0.18
C LEU A 10 -8.34 -32.82 -0.38
N THR A 11 -7.69 -32.92 -1.55
CA THR A 11 -6.43 -32.20 -1.84
C THR A 11 -6.66 -30.78 -2.37
N PHE A 12 -7.84 -30.48 -2.92
CA PHE A 12 -8.14 -29.14 -3.45
C PHE A 12 -8.50 -28.09 -2.38
N LEU A 13 -8.92 -28.51 -1.17
CA LEU A 13 -9.27 -27.57 -0.09
C LEU A 13 -8.09 -26.95 0.66
N ALA A 14 -6.85 -27.42 0.42
CA ALA A 14 -5.67 -26.95 1.15
C ALA A 14 -4.95 -25.74 0.51
N LEU A 15 -5.36 -25.29 -0.69
CA LEU A 15 -4.68 -24.20 -1.43
C LEU A 15 -5.38 -22.83 -1.29
N GLY A 16 -6.46 -22.74 -0.50
CA GLY A 16 -7.33 -21.55 -0.47
C GLY A 16 -7.00 -20.47 0.58
N GLN A 17 -5.91 -20.58 1.35
CA GLN A 17 -5.71 -19.77 2.56
C GLN A 17 -4.38 -19.03 2.60
N MET A 18 -4.06 -18.22 1.59
CA MET A 18 -2.96 -17.25 1.73
C MET A 18 -3.20 -15.99 0.89
N GLN A 19 -4.40 -15.42 0.96
CA GLN A 19 -4.59 -14.02 0.57
C GLN A 19 -4.22 -13.15 1.75
N ALA A 20 -2.91 -13.05 2.04
CA ALA A 20 -2.42 -12.00 2.91
C ALA A 20 -2.70 -10.67 2.21
N ALA A 21 -3.72 -9.95 2.69
CA ALA A 21 -3.90 -8.55 2.33
C ALA A 21 -2.55 -7.86 2.58
N ALA A 22 -1.91 -7.38 1.51
CA ALA A 22 -0.61 -6.73 1.59
C ALA A 22 -0.75 -5.55 2.57
N GLN A 23 -0.31 -5.77 3.81
CA GLN A 23 -0.32 -4.73 4.81
C GLN A 23 0.72 -3.73 4.35
N ALA A 24 0.27 -2.51 4.09
CA ALA A 24 1.15 -1.40 3.75
C ALA A 24 2.18 -1.24 4.87
N GLN A 25 3.43 -1.59 4.61
CA GLN A 25 4.47 -1.39 5.60
C GLN A 25 4.90 0.06 5.52
N CYS A 26 4.34 0.88 6.40
CA CYS A 26 4.65 2.30 6.46
C CYS A 26 6.05 2.52 7.05
N LEU A 27 6.84 3.30 6.34
CA LEU A 27 8.20 3.64 6.71
C LEU A 27 8.22 4.59 7.90
N SER A 28 9.27 4.48 8.70
CA SER A 28 9.64 5.50 9.66
C SER A 28 10.03 6.80 8.94
N GLN A 29 10.10 7.90 9.70
CA GLN A 29 10.49 9.19 9.12
C GLN A 29 11.92 9.16 8.53
N ALA A 30 12.85 8.42 9.14
CA ALA A 30 14.21 8.30 8.64
C ALA A 30 14.25 7.53 7.31
N GLU A 31 13.63 6.36 7.26
CA GLU A 31 13.55 5.55 6.03
C GLU A 31 12.84 6.28 4.89
N ALA A 32 11.79 7.06 5.21
CA ALA A 32 11.09 7.85 4.21
C ALA A 32 11.99 8.95 3.61
N ARG A 33 12.80 9.62 4.46
CA ARG A 33 13.78 10.61 3.99
C ARG A 33 14.85 9.95 3.11
N ASP A 34 15.36 8.80 3.52
CA ASP A 34 16.34 8.05 2.73
C ASP A 34 15.78 7.58 1.38
N ALA A 35 14.52 7.10 1.34
CA ALA A 35 13.87 6.70 0.09
C ALA A 35 13.72 7.89 -0.88
N VAL A 36 13.39 9.08 -0.37
CA VAL A 36 13.30 10.30 -1.20
C VAL A 36 14.69 10.79 -1.62
N ALA A 37 15.67 10.78 -0.71
CA ALA A 37 17.03 11.24 -0.97
C ALA A 37 17.76 10.32 -1.96
N SER A 38 17.53 9.02 -1.89
CA SER A 38 18.06 8.02 -2.83
C SER A 38 17.33 7.99 -4.17
N GLY A 39 16.27 8.81 -4.35
CA GLY A 39 15.51 8.90 -5.58
C GLY A 39 14.53 7.75 -5.82
N LYS A 40 14.38 6.82 -4.87
CA LYS A 40 13.44 5.70 -4.94
C LYS A 40 11.98 6.13 -4.77
N ALA A 41 11.77 7.23 -4.05
CA ALA A 41 10.46 7.84 -3.86
C ALA A 41 10.43 9.31 -4.27
N ALA A 42 9.30 9.77 -4.81
CA ALA A 42 9.02 11.18 -5.06
C ALA A 42 8.88 11.95 -3.74
N SER A 43 9.21 13.25 -3.75
CA SER A 43 9.08 14.09 -2.56
C SER A 43 7.60 14.46 -2.34
N LEU A 44 7.14 14.56 -1.09
CA LEU A 44 5.77 14.97 -0.79
C LEU A 44 5.37 16.30 -1.46
N GLY A 45 6.31 17.25 -1.57
CA GLY A 45 6.09 18.53 -2.25
C GLY A 45 5.70 18.38 -3.72
N SER A 46 6.28 17.41 -4.43
CA SER A 46 5.94 17.11 -5.84
C SER A 46 4.54 16.53 -6.01
N LEU A 47 3.98 15.89 -4.97
CA LEU A 47 2.66 15.25 -4.99
C LEU A 47 1.54 16.15 -4.45
N LYS A 48 1.87 17.34 -3.93
CA LYS A 48 0.89 18.26 -3.34
C LYS A 48 -0.23 18.65 -4.31
N GLY A 49 0.08 18.81 -5.61
CA GLY A 49 -0.93 19.08 -6.64
C GLY A 49 -1.87 17.91 -6.91
N ALA A 50 -1.40 16.68 -6.73
CA ALA A 50 -2.18 15.46 -6.94
C ALA A 50 -3.05 15.07 -5.72
N ALA A 51 -2.79 15.65 -4.54
CA ALA A 51 -3.55 15.36 -3.32
C ALA A 51 -4.98 15.93 -3.32
N GLY A 52 -5.26 16.96 -4.13
CA GLY A 52 -6.61 17.52 -4.31
C GLY A 52 -7.17 18.29 -3.11
N GLY A 53 -6.35 18.61 -2.10
CA GLY A 53 -6.74 19.35 -0.90
C GLY A 53 -5.57 19.59 0.05
N GLU A 54 -5.87 19.98 1.29
CA GLU A 54 -4.84 20.23 2.31
C GLU A 54 -4.36 18.94 2.97
N ILE A 55 -3.07 18.64 2.85
CA ILE A 55 -2.47 17.44 3.46
C ILE A 55 -2.26 17.70 4.96
N VAL A 56 -3.01 17.01 5.81
CA VAL A 56 -2.88 17.09 7.28
C VAL A 56 -1.94 16.03 7.85
N LYS A 57 -1.79 14.90 7.14
CA LYS A 57 -0.84 13.84 7.48
C LYS A 57 -0.36 13.17 6.21
N ALA A 58 0.92 12.82 6.16
CA ALA A 58 1.51 12.06 5.07
C ALA A 58 2.37 10.93 5.63
N GLN A 59 2.22 9.74 5.07
CA GLN A 59 3.01 8.58 5.44
C GLN A 59 3.43 7.85 4.17
N LEU A 60 4.73 7.62 4.02
CA LEU A 60 5.28 6.83 2.90
C LEU A 60 5.26 5.36 3.32
N CYS A 61 4.69 4.50 2.51
CA CYS A 61 4.55 3.09 2.79
C CYS A 61 4.98 2.26 1.59
N VAL A 62 5.31 1.00 1.83
CA VAL A 62 5.61 0.01 0.80
C VAL A 62 4.42 -0.93 0.71
N GLU A 63 3.74 -0.92 -0.43
CA GLU A 63 2.59 -1.77 -0.75
C GLU A 63 2.94 -2.60 -1.99
N GLY A 64 2.95 -3.94 -1.87
CA GLY A 64 3.29 -4.82 -3.01
C GLY A 64 4.69 -4.59 -3.59
N GLY A 65 5.64 -4.09 -2.79
CA GLY A 65 7.00 -3.74 -3.23
C GLY A 65 7.14 -2.37 -3.90
N GLN A 66 6.07 -1.58 -3.97
CA GLN A 66 6.05 -0.23 -4.54
C GLN A 66 5.91 0.82 -3.44
N TYR A 67 6.55 1.98 -3.64
CA TYR A 67 6.39 3.12 -2.74
C TYR A 67 5.05 3.82 -3.01
N VAL A 68 4.26 4.05 -1.95
CA VAL A 68 2.98 4.75 -1.99
C VAL A 68 2.89 5.75 -0.85
N TYR A 69 2.31 6.92 -1.10
CA TYR A 69 1.95 7.88 -0.06
C TYR A 69 0.51 7.66 0.37
N ARG A 70 0.30 7.40 1.66
CA ARG A 70 -1.00 7.46 2.32
C ARG A 70 -1.16 8.84 2.96
N LEU A 71 -2.01 9.65 2.35
CA LEU A 71 -2.26 11.03 2.73
C LEU A 71 -3.60 11.13 3.45
N SER A 72 -3.65 11.81 4.58
CA SER A 72 -4.90 12.34 5.12
C SER A 72 -5.05 13.76 4.59
N VAL A 73 -6.11 14.00 3.82
CA VAL A 73 -6.35 15.25 3.10
C VAL A 73 -7.68 15.83 3.54
N LEU A 74 -7.69 17.10 3.92
CA LEU A 74 -8.91 17.86 4.18
C LEU A 74 -9.48 18.38 2.87
N ILE A 75 -10.69 17.92 2.52
CA ILE A 75 -11.40 18.29 1.29
C ILE A 75 -12.84 18.64 1.66
N GLY A 76 -13.24 19.90 1.45
CA GLY A 76 -14.61 20.35 1.75
C GLY A 76 -15.00 20.20 3.22
N GLY A 77 -14.04 20.40 4.15
CA GLY A 77 -14.26 20.29 5.59
C GLY A 77 -14.22 18.86 6.15
N GLN A 78 -13.93 17.85 5.33
CA GLN A 78 -13.81 16.45 5.77
C GLN A 78 -12.41 15.89 5.50
N VAL A 79 -11.88 15.12 6.45
CA VAL A 79 -10.60 14.41 6.27
C VAL A 79 -10.85 13.11 5.51
N LYS A 80 -10.22 12.97 4.36
CA LYS A 80 -10.25 11.77 3.51
C LYS A 80 -8.86 11.17 3.39
N THR A 81 -8.79 9.86 3.23
CA THR A 81 -7.52 9.20 2.93
C THR A 81 -7.35 9.08 1.43
N VAL A 82 -6.23 9.59 0.91
CA VAL A 82 -5.84 9.51 -0.49
C VAL A 82 -4.55 8.70 -0.57
N VAL A 83 -4.51 7.69 -1.45
CA VAL A 83 -3.31 6.90 -1.69
C VAL A 83 -2.77 7.26 -3.07
N LEU A 84 -1.53 7.73 -3.12
CA LEU A 84 -0.86 8.12 -4.36
C LEU A 84 0.40 7.27 -4.57
N PRO A 85 0.70 6.82 -5.80
CA PRO A 85 1.98 6.20 -6.09
C PRO A 85 3.11 7.21 -5.85
N ALA A 86 4.21 6.73 -5.27
CA ALA A 86 5.38 7.53 -4.95
C ALA A 86 6.65 7.02 -5.65
N GLY A 87 6.59 5.94 -6.44
CA GLY A 87 7.74 5.46 -7.21
C GLY A 87 8.20 6.48 -8.26
N ARG A 88 9.51 6.47 -8.55
CA ARG A 88 10.12 7.19 -9.68
C ARG A 88 10.60 6.22 -10.75
#